data_AF-A0A4D8S1L6-F1
#
_entry.id   AF-A0A4D8S1L6-F1
#
_cell.length_a   1.000
_cell.length_b   1.000
_cell.length_c   1.000
_cell.angle_alpha   90.00
_cell.angle_beta   90.00
_cell.angle_gamma   90.00
#
_symmetry.space_group_name_H-M   'P 1'
#
loop_
_entity.id
_entity.type
_entity.pdbx_description
1 polymer ?
#
loop_
_entity_poly.entity_id
_entity_poly.type
_entity_poly.pdbx_seq_one_letter_code
_entity_poly.pdbx_strand_id
1 'polypeptide(L)'
;MGRHSKPDVMATGISETRLVEIRRAGIDAECGNGGLQDARLLNRCEEVLDRRGESWAASVLGRDISRRSRYVTHRPWLLDGESYALIEADAEEDRLSITHLDPVAN
;
A
#
# COMPACT_ATOMS: atom_id res chain seq x y z
N MET A 1 20.05 26.24 9.08
CA MET A 1 18.64 25.86 9.32
C MET A 1 18.50 24.38 9.03
N GLY A 2 18.78 23.54 10.04
CA GLY A 2 18.70 22.08 9.90
C GLY A 2 17.25 21.66 9.84
N ARG A 3 16.80 21.16 8.68
CA ARG A 3 15.52 20.48 8.58
C ARG A 3 15.69 19.15 9.29
N HIS A 4 15.36 19.11 10.57
CA HIS A 4 15.04 17.88 11.26
C HIS A 4 13.74 17.38 10.62
N SER A 5 13.86 16.69 9.48
CA SER A 5 12.80 15.78 9.05
C SER A 5 12.63 14.82 10.22
N LYS A 6 11.49 14.93 10.91
CA LYS A 6 11.10 13.97 11.95
C LYS A 6 11.33 12.56 11.40
N PRO A 7 11.68 11.58 12.25
CA PRO A 7 11.46 10.20 11.86
C PRO A 7 9.95 10.10 11.61
N ASP A 8 9.57 10.21 10.35
CA ASP A 8 8.26 9.76 9.88
C ASP A 8 8.25 8.32 10.36
N VAL A 9 7.42 8.07 11.36
CA VAL A 9 7.29 6.77 12.00
C VAL A 9 6.98 5.84 10.85
N MET A 10 7.98 5.09 10.39
CA MET A 10 7.88 4.24 9.21
C MET A 10 6.79 3.23 9.51
N ALA A 11 5.56 3.53 9.08
CA ALA A 11 4.40 2.69 9.33
C ALA A 11 4.54 1.36 8.59
N THR A 12 5.49 1.28 7.66
CA THR A 12 5.83 0.11 6.83
C THR A 12 7.33 -0.14 6.92
N GLY A 13 7.76 -1.40 6.82
CA GLY A 13 9.16 -1.78 6.70
C GLY A 13 9.74 -1.56 5.29
N ILE A 14 8.92 -1.10 4.34
CA ILE A 14 9.31 -0.92 2.94
C ILE A 14 10.05 0.41 2.74
N SER A 15 11.22 0.35 2.10
CA SER A 15 11.97 1.54 1.68
C SER A 15 11.18 2.43 0.72
N GLU A 16 11.33 3.76 0.82
CA GLU A 16 10.63 4.73 -0.02
C GLU A 16 10.82 4.47 -1.53
N THR A 17 12.03 4.10 -1.96
CA THR A 17 12.30 3.71 -3.35
C THR A 17 11.41 2.57 -3.82
N ARG A 18 11.22 1.53 -2.99
CA ARG A 18 10.38 0.38 -3.33
C ARG A 18 8.90 0.75 -3.36
N LEU A 19 8.45 1.63 -2.46
CA LEU A 19 7.08 2.16 -2.51
C LEU A 19 6.80 2.90 -3.82
N VAL A 20 7.74 3.69 -4.33
CA VAL A 20 7.61 4.37 -5.63
C VAL A 20 7.48 3.36 -6.77
N GLU A 21 8.28 2.29 -6.76
CA GLU A 21 8.19 1.22 -7.76
C GLU A 21 6.82 0.51 -7.71
N ILE A 22 6.34 0.19 -6.52
CA ILE A 22 5.05 -0.46 -6.30
C ILE A 22 3.90 0.42 -6.79
N ARG A 23 3.90 1.72 -6.47
CA ARG A 23 2.89 2.67 -6.97
C ARG A 23 2.89 2.74 -8.49
N ARG A 24 4.07 2.79 -9.10
CA ARG A 24 4.22 2.83 -10.56
C ARG A 24 3.71 1.54 -11.21
N ALA A 25 4.05 0.39 -10.63
CA ALA A 25 3.58 -0.91 -11.10
C ALA A 25 2.05 -1.02 -11.01
N GLY A 26 1.43 -0.48 -9.94
CA GLY A 26 -0.02 -0.48 -9.79
C GLY A 26 -0.74 0.32 -10.87
N ILE A 27 -0.22 1.50 -11.22
CA ILE A 27 -0.77 2.33 -12.31
C ILE A 27 -0.62 1.63 -13.67
N ASP A 28 0.53 1.00 -13.91
CA ASP A 28 0.78 0.26 -15.16
C ASP A 28 -0.14 -0.96 -15.30
N ALA A 29 -0.33 -1.72 -14.21
CA ALA A 29 -1.21 -2.88 -14.17
C ALA A 29 -2.67 -2.52 -14.46
N GLU A 30 -3.17 -1.44 -13.89
CA GLU A 30 -4.52 -0.98 -14.14
C GLU A 30 -4.71 -0.43 -15.57
N CYS A 31 -3.72 0.33 -16.06
CA CYS A 31 -3.70 0.79 -17.44
C CYS A 31 -3.76 -0.40 -18.42
N GLY A 32 -3.00 -1.46 -18.13
CA GLY A 32 -3.03 -2.72 -18.89
C GLY A 32 -4.37 -3.46 -18.83
N ASN A 33 -5.14 -3.31 -17.75
CA ASN A 33 -6.47 -3.90 -17.59
C ASN A 33 -7.61 -3.02 -18.14
N GLY A 34 -7.29 -1.86 -18.73
CA GLY A 34 -8.26 -0.95 -19.33
C GLY A 34 -9.17 -0.25 -18.30
N GLY A 35 -8.72 -0.09 -17.05
CA GLY A 35 -9.49 0.57 -15.99
C GLY A 35 -10.61 -0.29 -15.38
N LEU A 36 -10.72 -1.56 -15.76
CA LEU A 36 -11.62 -2.51 -15.09
C LEU A 36 -10.91 -3.10 -13.87
N GLN A 37 -11.36 -2.70 -12.69
CA GLN A 37 -10.87 -3.29 -11.44
C GLN A 37 -11.53 -4.64 -11.19
N ASP A 38 -10.72 -5.70 -11.15
CA ASP A 38 -11.16 -7.03 -10.78
C ASP A 38 -11.81 -7.04 -9.39
N ALA A 39 -13.00 -7.64 -9.26
CA ALA A 39 -13.72 -7.71 -7.99
C ALA A 39 -12.92 -8.43 -6.89
N ARG A 40 -12.11 -9.42 -7.28
CA ARG A 40 -11.18 -10.12 -6.36
C ARG A 40 -10.09 -9.19 -5.83
N LEU A 41 -9.63 -8.27 -6.68
CA LEU A 41 -8.60 -7.31 -6.33
C LEU A 41 -9.14 -6.28 -5.34
N LEU A 42 -10.35 -5.77 -5.59
CA LEU A 42 -11.05 -4.91 -4.65
C LEU A 42 -11.23 -5.59 -3.29
N ASN A 43 -11.71 -6.84 -3.28
CA ASN A 43 -11.90 -7.60 -2.04
C ASN A 43 -10.58 -7.78 -1.28
N ARG A 44 -9.49 -8.13 -1.97
CA ARG A 44 -8.17 -8.27 -1.34
C ARG A 44 -7.64 -6.94 -0.81
N CYS A 45 -7.86 -5.84 -1.52
CA CYS A 45 -7.50 -4.51 -1.06
C CYS A 45 -8.26 -4.14 0.22
N GLU A 46 -9.55 -4.47 0.28
CA GLU A 46 -10.37 -4.29 1.48
C GLU A 46 -9.86 -5.11 2.67
N GLU A 47 -9.45 -6.36 2.47
CA GLU A 47 -8.84 -7.20 3.50
C GLU A 47 -7.51 -6.62 4.01
N VAL A 48 -6.66 -6.12 3.11
CA VAL A 48 -5.40 -5.46 3.48
C VAL A 48 -5.67 -4.22 4.32
N LEU A 49 -6.64 -3.38 3.92
CA LEU A 49 -7.04 -2.19 4.68
C LEU A 49 -7.59 -2.55 6.06
N ASP A 50 -8.35 -3.64 6.18
CA ASP A 50 -8.88 -4.14 7.46
C ASP A 50 -7.75 -4.65 8.38
N ARG A 51 -6.79 -5.40 7.81
CA ARG A 51 -5.68 -6.01 8.56
C ARG A 51 -4.60 -5.01 8.97
N ARG A 52 -4.21 -4.09 8.09
CA ARG A 52 -3.09 -3.15 8.29
C ARG A 52 -3.54 -1.78 8.77
N GLY A 53 -4.78 -1.40 8.48
CA GLY A 53 -5.35 -0.12 8.85
C GLY A 53 -5.05 1.01 7.86
N GLU A 54 -5.83 2.09 8.01
CA GLU A 54 -5.80 3.25 7.11
C GLU A 54 -4.48 4.04 7.19
N SER A 55 -3.84 4.09 8.36
CA SER A 55 -2.56 4.78 8.55
C SER A 55 -1.41 4.13 7.77
N TRP A 56 -1.38 2.80 7.71
CA TRP A 56 -0.39 2.06 6.92
C TRP A 56 -0.59 2.34 5.42
N ALA A 57 -1.83 2.27 4.95
CA ALA A 57 -2.16 2.54 3.55
C ALA A 57 -1.82 3.99 3.14
N ALA A 58 -2.05 4.96 4.03
CA ALA A 58 -1.62 6.35 3.81
C ALA A 58 -0.10 6.47 3.62
N SER A 59 0.69 5.76 4.43
CA SER A 59 2.15 5.73 4.30
C SER A 59 2.61 5.03 3.02
N VAL A 60 2.00 3.90 2.63
CA VAL A 60 2.31 3.19 1.38
C VAL A 60 2.08 4.11 0.18
N LEU A 61 0.93 4.78 0.15
CA LEU A 61 0.53 5.66 -0.97
C LEU A 61 1.22 7.03 -0.92
N GLY A 62 1.79 7.42 0.23
CA GLY A 62 2.46 8.70 0.42
C GLY A 62 1.48 9.88 0.43
N ARG A 63 0.21 9.63 0.77
CA ARG A 63 -0.85 10.65 0.80
C ARG A 63 -1.89 10.32 1.85
N ASP A 64 -2.61 11.34 2.29
CA ASP A 64 -3.77 11.14 3.17
C ASP A 64 -4.93 10.48 2.41
N ILE A 65 -5.42 9.36 2.96
CA ILE A 65 -6.58 8.62 2.46
C ILE A 65 -7.82 8.79 3.36
N SER A 66 -7.80 9.75 4.29
CA SER A 66 -8.94 10.03 5.20
C SER A 66 -10.21 10.45 4.45
N ARG A 67 -10.09 10.79 3.16
CA ARG A 67 -11.21 11.05 2.28
C ARG A 67 -12.06 9.79 2.09
N ARG A 68 -13.29 9.80 2.59
CA ARG A 68 -14.24 8.69 2.44
C ARG A 68 -14.77 8.58 1.02
N SER A 69 -15.02 7.34 0.60
CA SER A 69 -15.60 7.07 -0.71
C SER A 69 -17.06 7.50 -0.79
N ARG A 70 -17.45 8.06 -1.94
CA ARG A 70 -18.82 8.55 -2.18
C ARG A 70 -19.86 7.43 -2.21
N TYR A 71 -19.45 6.24 -2.63
CA TYR A 71 -20.33 5.07 -2.76
C TYR A 71 -20.25 4.13 -1.55
N VAL A 72 -19.13 4.15 -0.82
CA VAL A 72 -18.90 3.30 0.35
C VAL A 72 -18.38 4.16 1.49
N THR A 73 -19.30 4.69 2.30
CA THR A 73 -19.01 5.70 3.33
C THR A 73 -18.02 5.24 4.40
N HIS A 74 -17.89 3.93 4.63
CA HIS A 74 -16.95 3.36 5.59
C HIS A 74 -15.57 3.06 5.00
N ARG A 75 -15.34 3.27 3.70
CA ARG A 75 -14.06 2.99 3.04
C ARG A 75 -13.35 4.26 2.59
N PRO A 76 -12.00 4.28 2.61
CA PRO A 76 -11.22 5.35 2.03
C PRO A 76 -11.39 5.39 0.50
N TRP A 77 -11.21 6.57 -0.09
CA TRP A 77 -11.22 6.76 -1.53
C TRP A 77 -9.85 6.40 -2.12
N LEU A 78 -9.84 5.40 -3.01
CA LEU A 78 -8.67 5.00 -3.78
C LEU A 78 -8.76 5.56 -5.21
N LEU A 79 -7.62 5.99 -5.73
CA LEU A 79 -7.40 6.37 -7.12
C LEU A 79 -6.98 5.14 -7.93
N ASP A 80 -6.97 5.36 -9.23
CA ASP A 80 -6.51 4.44 -10.24
C ASP A 80 -5.10 3.88 -9.89
N GLY A 81 -4.98 2.56 -9.82
CA GLY A 81 -3.76 1.80 -9.55
C GLY A 81 -3.40 1.65 -8.07
N GLU A 82 -4.06 2.38 -7.16
CA GLU A 82 -3.73 2.33 -5.73
C GLU A 82 -4.15 1.02 -5.06
N SER A 83 -5.24 0.40 -5.54
CA SER A 83 -5.68 -0.92 -5.09
C SER A 83 -4.59 -1.98 -5.32
N TYR A 84 -3.92 -1.93 -6.48
CA TYR A 84 -2.78 -2.79 -6.80
C TYR A 84 -1.57 -2.48 -5.93
N ALA A 85 -1.25 -1.19 -5.76
CA ALA A 85 -0.12 -0.75 -4.96
C ALA A 85 -0.23 -1.23 -3.50
N LEU A 86 -1.43 -1.19 -2.90
CA LEU A 86 -1.65 -1.67 -1.54
C LEU A 86 -1.46 -3.19 -1.40
N ILE A 87 -1.93 -3.97 -2.38
CA ILE A 87 -1.79 -5.43 -2.35
C ILE A 87 -0.33 -5.84 -2.52
N GLU A 88 0.38 -5.22 -3.47
CA GLU A 88 1.80 -5.48 -3.67
C GLU A 88 2.64 -5.04 -2.48
N ALA A 89 2.29 -3.92 -1.84
CA ALA A 89 2.93 -3.50 -0.60
C ALA A 89 2.69 -4.48 0.56
N ASP A 90 1.48 -5.02 0.72
CA ASP A 90 1.23 -6.03 1.76
C ASP A 90 2.03 -7.31 1.49
N ALA A 91 2.14 -7.74 0.23
CA ALA A 91 2.95 -8.88 -0.15
C ALA A 91 4.46 -8.64 0.11
N GLU A 92 4.96 -7.43 -0.14
CA GLU A 92 6.35 -7.08 0.16
C GLU A 92 6.61 -7.04 1.68
N GLU A 93 5.70 -6.46 2.46
CA GLU A 93 5.79 -6.50 3.94
C GLU A 93 5.78 -7.93 4.48
N ASP A 94 4.97 -8.81 3.89
CA ASP A 94 4.93 -10.23 4.26
C ASP A 94 6.27 -10.92 3.93
N ARG A 95 6.86 -10.66 2.76
CA ARG A 95 8.22 -11.15 2.40
C ARG A 95 9.30 -10.65 3.34
N LEU A 96 9.26 -9.37 3.71
CA LEU A 96 10.19 -8.78 4.68
C LEU A 96 10.02 -9.43 6.05
N SER A 97 8.77 -9.66 6.48
CA SER A 97 8.46 -10.35 7.73
C SER A 97 8.98 -11.79 7.73
N ILE A 98 8.79 -12.54 6.65
CA ILE A 98 9.31 -13.91 6.49
C ILE A 98 10.84 -13.93 6.51
N THR A 99 11.48 -13.00 5.80
CA THR A 99 12.95 -12.89 5.77
C THR A 99 13.50 -12.53 7.16
N HIS A 100 12.78 -11.72 7.94
CA HIS A 100 13.15 -11.41 9.31
C HIS A 100 12.92 -12.58 10.29
N LEU A 101 11.95 -13.45 10.01
CA LEU A 101 11.66 -14.66 10.78
C LEU A 101 12.62 -15.82 10.53
N ASP A 102 13.48 -15.73 9.50
CA ASP A 102 14.49 -16.73 9.16
C ASP A 102 15.92 -16.27 9.52
N PRO A 103 16.32 -16.28 10.82
CA PRO A 103 17.71 -16.08 11.22
C PRO A 103 18.54 -17.37 11.16
N VAL A 104 18.12 -18.43 10.45
CA VAL A 104 18.83 -19.73 10.44
C VAL A 104 19.17 -20.18 9.03
N ALA A 105 20.31 -19.69 8.55
CA ALA A 105 21.24 -20.51 7.79
C ALA A 105 22.67 -20.09 8.18
N ASN A 106 23.10 -20.56 9.36
CA ASN A 106 24.50 -20.66 9.73
C ASN A 106 25.15 -21.82 8.97
#